data_AF-A9EQE0-F1
#
_entry.id   AF-A9EQE0-F1
#
_cell.length_a   1.000
_cell.length_b   1.000
_cell.length_c   1.000
_cell.angle_alpha   90.00
_cell.angle_beta   90.00
_cell.angle_gamma   90.00
#
_symmetry.space_group_name_H-M   'P 1'
#
loop_
_entity.id
_entity.type
_entity.pdbx_description
1 polymer ?
#
loop_
_entity_poly.entity_id
_entity_poly.type
_entity_poly.pdbx_seq_one_letter_code
_entity_poly.pdbx_strand_id
1 'polypeptide(L)'
;MALAIQGARLDGDQLCSPNVTSWPRRARGCAPGYARGAGLVALSLALLAGCGGTGGAAPAESPAPAPAPAAKEPFDIEEALARETGELPARELRAADWSARAFGAGEAKIEPKEKLVAISIPLGTDTHVECFVYNTMLDSGEVIRNFIELLDPAKVEVARIVPWEVSVHRESPAVFVQALYLVPTAGGKAAGLLKIALHADRARPIACLHDEVGYVRTFERLAKGLFDSFESKSAAPKPEYTDTVILRLDKVPIGFETSDLLKDEGGQRRWFSRSATFIPRDPRSLHIEDEASNVLIDPQGQIKEGVWIETSGGKANHRIELSQKKNFEYEYSGEVEGKKVQGTFTPAAKAWLASPVATASALARLLKKKGSFDLKQQEYMPSVDPTKPVDVQYLRDASGAVTVSLKTMRLVGSLAPDGRPEAFEISAGPPKLTIQRAYVRGKL
;
A
#
# COMPACT_ATOMS: atom_id res chain seq x y z
N MET A 1 -4.73 -3.58 -26.68
CA MET A 1 -3.58 -4.49 -26.61
C MET A 1 -2.82 -4.15 -25.33
N ALA A 2 -2.75 -5.07 -24.37
CA ALA A 2 -2.06 -4.83 -23.11
C ALA A 2 -0.56 -5.06 -23.34
N LEU A 3 0.24 -3.99 -23.29
CA LEU A 3 1.70 -4.09 -23.36
C LEU A 3 2.21 -4.75 -22.07
N ALA A 4 2.97 -5.83 -22.22
CA ALA A 4 3.68 -6.48 -21.12
C ALA A 4 4.91 -5.63 -20.79
N ILE A 5 5.03 -5.17 -19.53
CA ILE A 5 6.21 -4.44 -19.06
C ILE A 5 7.19 -5.50 -18.54
N GLN A 6 8.32 -5.70 -19.22
CA GLN A 6 9.40 -6.57 -18.75
C GLN A 6 9.89 -6.08 -17.37
N GLY A 7 9.65 -6.88 -16.33
CA GLY A 7 10.04 -6.55 -14.94
C GLY A 7 8.96 -6.87 -13.92
N ALA A 8 7.68 -6.68 -14.27
CA ALA A 8 6.58 -7.28 -13.51
C ALA A 8 6.56 -8.78 -13.84
N ARG A 9 6.76 -9.66 -12.84
CA ARG A 9 6.51 -11.10 -13.00
C ARG A 9 5.00 -11.33 -13.17
N LEU A 10 4.49 -11.03 -14.34
CA LEU A 10 3.20 -11.50 -14.83
C LEU A 10 3.55 -12.48 -15.94
N ASP A 11 3.67 -13.76 -15.59
CA ASP A 11 3.65 -14.82 -16.60
C ASP A 11 2.37 -14.61 -17.42
N GLY A 12 2.53 -14.41 -18.72
CA GLY A 12 1.42 -14.11 -19.62
C GLY A 12 0.38 -15.22 -19.57
N ASP A 13 -0.86 -14.86 -19.21
CA ASP A 13 -2.06 -15.30 -19.90
C ASP A 13 -3.32 -14.55 -19.41
N GLN A 14 -4.12 -14.14 -20.39
CA GLN A 14 -5.54 -13.73 -20.35
C GLN A 14 -6.04 -12.79 -19.23
N LEU A 15 -6.10 -11.49 -19.55
CA LEU A 15 -7.11 -10.59 -19.01
C LEU A 15 -8.48 -10.93 -19.64
N CYS A 16 -9.36 -11.58 -18.88
CA CYS A 16 -10.76 -11.77 -19.27
C CYS A 16 -11.47 -10.41 -19.30
N SER A 17 -11.94 -9.98 -20.47
CA SER A 17 -12.97 -8.94 -20.58
C SER A 17 -14.35 -9.58 -20.42
N PRO A 18 -15.18 -9.19 -19.44
CA PRO A 18 -16.59 -9.57 -19.47
C PRO A 18 -17.33 -8.66 -20.45
N ASN A 19 -17.61 -9.21 -21.64
CA ASN A 19 -18.70 -8.74 -22.49
C ASN A 19 -20.02 -8.95 -21.75
N VAL A 20 -20.79 -7.89 -21.50
CA VAL A 20 -22.19 -8.00 -21.10
C VAL A 20 -23.07 -7.31 -22.13
N THR A 21 -23.81 -8.14 -22.84
CA THR A 21 -24.91 -7.84 -23.75
C THR A 21 -26.12 -7.22 -23.01
N SER A 22 -26.49 -6.02 -23.46
CA SER A 22 -27.85 -5.56 -23.81
C SER A 22 -29.12 -6.01 -23.02
N TRP A 23 -29.89 -4.98 -22.60
CA TRP A 23 -31.36 -4.75 -22.72
C TRP A 23 -32.24 -4.63 -21.44
N PRO A 24 -33.39 -3.89 -21.49
CA PRO A 24 -33.61 -2.71 -20.63
C PRO A 24 -34.91 -2.72 -19.79
N ARG A 25 -35.11 -1.73 -18.88
CA ARG A 25 -36.42 -1.13 -18.58
C ARG A 25 -36.37 0.20 -17.82
N ARG A 26 -37.36 1.05 -18.13
CA ARG A 26 -37.60 2.46 -17.77
C ARG A 26 -38.24 2.66 -16.39
N ALA A 27 -37.98 3.83 -15.76
CA ALA A 27 -38.97 4.78 -15.20
C ALA A 27 -38.21 6.07 -14.76
N ARG A 28 -38.27 7.21 -15.48
CA ARG A 28 -39.13 8.41 -15.28
C ARG A 28 -39.37 8.78 -13.80
N GLY A 29 -38.71 9.83 -13.28
CA GLY A 29 -39.21 11.22 -13.15
C GLY A 29 -39.06 11.62 -11.66
N CYS A 30 -38.79 12.83 -11.18
CA CYS A 30 -38.82 14.20 -11.68
C CYS A 30 -37.77 15.03 -10.92
N ALA A 31 -37.20 16.05 -11.58
CA ALA A 31 -36.60 17.22 -10.94
C ALA A 31 -37.68 18.29 -10.69
N PRO A 32 -37.44 19.24 -9.78
CA PRO A 32 -36.92 20.57 -10.16
C PRO A 32 -35.77 20.99 -9.23
N GLY A 33 -34.82 21.87 -9.55
CA GLY A 33 -34.86 23.05 -10.40
C GLY A 33 -34.45 24.26 -9.54
N TYR A 34 -33.62 25.15 -10.11
CA TYR A 34 -33.00 26.38 -9.59
C TYR A 34 -31.63 26.26 -8.87
N ALA A 35 -30.66 27.17 -9.04
CA ALA A 35 -30.14 27.98 -10.14
C ALA A 35 -29.08 28.95 -9.55
N ARG A 36 -28.01 29.17 -10.32
CA ARG A 36 -27.16 30.38 -10.40
C ARG A 36 -26.31 30.79 -9.19
N GLY A 37 -25.00 30.80 -9.45
CA GLY A 37 -24.01 31.64 -8.78
C GLY A 37 -22.74 31.68 -9.61
N ALA A 38 -22.70 32.59 -10.59
CA ALA A 38 -21.54 32.87 -11.41
C ALA A 38 -20.48 33.62 -10.59
N GLY A 39 -19.20 33.28 -10.79
CA GLY A 39 -18.06 33.97 -10.21
C GLY A 39 -16.84 33.83 -11.11
N LEU A 40 -16.85 34.54 -12.24
CA LEU A 40 -15.67 34.84 -13.05
C LEU A 40 -14.78 35.80 -12.25
N VAL A 41 -13.54 35.40 -11.97
CA VAL A 41 -12.46 36.34 -11.65
C VAL A 41 -11.47 36.26 -12.81
N ALA A 42 -11.54 37.29 -13.65
CA ALA A 42 -10.60 37.58 -14.72
C ALA A 42 -9.27 38.05 -14.12
N LEU A 43 -8.16 37.45 -14.55
CA LEU A 43 -6.83 37.97 -14.27
C LEU A 43 -6.36 38.83 -15.45
N SER A 44 -5.98 40.05 -15.09
CA SER A 44 -5.58 41.16 -15.93
C SER A 44 -4.24 40.90 -16.64
N LEU A 45 -4.26 40.85 -17.97
CA LEU A 45 -3.05 41.00 -18.80
C LEU A 45 -2.87 42.49 -19.11
N ALA A 46 -1.80 43.05 -18.54
CA ALA A 46 -1.38 44.42 -18.79
C ALA A 46 -0.82 44.55 -20.21
N LEU A 47 -1.36 45.55 -20.92
CA LEU A 47 -0.86 46.08 -22.18
C LEU A 47 0.52 46.73 -22.01
N LEU A 48 1.45 46.41 -22.91
CA LEU A 48 2.59 47.26 -23.23
C LEU A 48 2.47 47.62 -24.72
N ALA A 49 2.35 48.92 -24.99
CA ALA A 49 2.33 49.50 -26.33
C ALA A 49 3.42 50.58 -26.46
N GLY A 50 4.09 50.58 -27.61
CA GLY A 50 4.85 51.69 -28.22
C GLY A 50 6.24 51.99 -27.61
N CYS A 51 7.28 52.35 -28.37
CA CYS A 51 7.32 53.00 -29.68
C CYS A 51 8.62 52.68 -30.45
N GLY A 52 8.52 52.71 -31.80
CA GLY A 52 9.36 53.55 -32.66
C GLY A 52 10.71 52.99 -33.13
N GLY A 53 10.83 52.76 -34.44
CA GLY A 53 12.13 52.54 -35.09
C GLY A 53 12.03 52.02 -36.52
N THR A 54 11.49 52.80 -37.46
CA THR A 54 11.56 52.53 -38.89
C THR A 54 12.95 52.91 -39.43
N GLY A 55 13.80 51.91 -39.63
CA GLY A 55 15.04 52.02 -40.41
C GLY A 55 14.96 51.08 -41.62
N GLY A 56 14.95 51.64 -42.83
CA GLY A 56 14.92 50.87 -44.07
C GLY A 56 16.23 50.10 -44.27
N ALA A 57 16.11 48.80 -44.52
CA ALA A 57 17.18 47.93 -44.99
C ALA A 57 16.74 47.24 -46.29
N ALA A 58 17.69 47.15 -47.23
CA ALA A 58 17.55 46.59 -48.57
C ALA A 58 17.03 45.13 -48.56
N PRO A 59 16.41 44.65 -49.65
CA PRO A 59 15.88 43.29 -49.72
C PRO A 59 17.04 42.28 -49.66
N ALA A 60 17.15 41.57 -48.55
CA ALA A 60 18.02 40.41 -48.42
C ALA A 60 17.39 39.21 -49.15
N GLU A 61 18.21 38.49 -49.90
CA GLU A 61 17.89 37.22 -50.56
C GLU A 61 17.14 36.27 -49.62
N SER A 62 16.07 35.67 -50.13
CA SER A 62 15.30 34.66 -49.41
C SER A 62 16.22 33.49 -49.05
N PRO A 63 16.40 33.15 -47.76
CA PRO A 63 17.18 31.98 -47.38
C PRO A 63 16.49 30.73 -47.92
N ALA A 64 17.30 29.84 -48.50
CA ALA A 64 16.84 28.57 -49.05
C ALA A 64 16.01 27.79 -48.00
N PRO A 65 14.94 27.09 -48.41
CA PRO A 65 14.09 26.34 -47.50
C PRO A 65 14.93 25.35 -46.68
N ALA A 66 14.82 25.44 -45.36
CA ALA A 66 15.47 24.51 -44.46
C ALA A 66 15.05 23.07 -44.81
N PRO A 67 15.99 22.10 -44.80
CA PRO A 67 15.67 20.72 -45.08
C PRO A 67 14.58 20.24 -44.13
N ALA A 68 13.58 19.56 -44.69
CA ALA A 68 12.46 18.99 -43.94
C ALA A 68 13.01 18.17 -42.75
N PRO A 69 12.44 18.33 -41.53
CA PRO A 69 12.93 17.60 -40.37
C PRO A 69 12.90 16.10 -40.68
N ALA A 70 14.07 15.46 -40.53
CA ALA A 70 14.20 14.03 -40.71
C ALA A 70 13.10 13.34 -39.87
N ALA A 71 12.39 12.40 -40.50
CA ALA A 71 11.35 11.63 -39.83
C ALA A 71 11.97 11.00 -38.59
N LYS A 72 11.55 11.46 -37.39
CA LYS A 72 11.96 10.83 -36.13
C LYS A 72 11.50 9.39 -36.18
N GLU A 73 12.43 8.47 -35.96
CA GLU A 73 12.10 7.05 -35.81
C GLU A 73 10.99 6.89 -34.75
N PRO A 74 10.05 5.96 -34.97
CA PRO A 74 8.96 5.73 -34.02
C PRO A 74 9.55 5.31 -32.67
N PHE A 75 9.09 5.96 -31.60
CA PHE A 75 9.50 5.63 -30.24
C PHE A 75 9.10 4.19 -29.88
N ASP A 76 10.10 3.34 -29.64
CA ASP A 76 9.88 1.98 -29.14
C ASP A 76 9.72 2.00 -27.62
N ILE A 77 8.48 1.82 -27.18
CA ILE A 77 8.14 1.80 -25.76
C ILE A 77 8.68 0.55 -25.06
N GLU A 78 8.81 -0.57 -25.74
CA GLU A 78 9.29 -1.82 -25.15
C GLU A 78 10.80 -1.71 -24.88
N GLU A 79 11.55 -1.20 -25.85
CA GLU A 79 12.98 -0.92 -25.67
C GLU A 79 13.21 0.11 -24.55
N ALA A 80 12.43 1.19 -24.53
CA ALA A 80 12.54 2.22 -23.49
C ALA A 80 12.27 1.66 -22.08
N LEU A 81 11.28 0.77 -21.95
CA LEU A 81 10.94 0.09 -20.69
C LEU A 81 11.97 -0.96 -20.28
N ALA A 82 12.70 -1.54 -21.23
CA ALA A 82 13.72 -2.56 -20.98
C ALA A 82 15.09 -1.99 -20.56
N ARG A 83 15.28 -0.65 -20.60
CA ARG A 83 16.53 0.00 -20.16
C ARG A 83 16.84 -0.36 -18.72
N GLU A 84 18.08 -0.74 -18.43
CA GLU A 84 18.57 -1.01 -17.08
C GLU A 84 20.03 -0.53 -16.96
N THR A 85 20.47 -0.21 -15.75
CA THR A 85 21.90 0.04 -15.51
C THR A 85 22.60 -1.28 -15.19
N GLY A 86 23.91 -1.32 -15.48
CA GLY A 86 24.80 -2.33 -14.94
C GLY A 86 24.89 -2.27 -13.41
N GLU A 87 25.80 -3.06 -12.84
CA GLU A 87 26.09 -3.00 -11.40
C GLU A 87 26.61 -1.60 -11.02
N LEU A 88 25.95 -0.98 -10.05
CA LEU A 88 26.35 0.30 -9.48
C LEU A 88 27.07 0.03 -8.15
N PRO A 89 28.09 0.83 -7.78
CA PRO A 89 28.79 0.64 -6.52
C PRO A 89 27.86 0.95 -5.33
N ALA A 90 27.97 0.15 -4.28
CA ALA A 90 27.32 0.45 -3.00
C ALA A 90 28.06 1.59 -2.32
N ARG A 91 27.34 2.65 -1.96
CA ARG A 91 27.86 3.82 -1.26
C ARG A 91 27.18 3.95 0.09
N GLU A 92 27.96 4.35 1.08
CA GLU A 92 27.46 4.55 2.42
C GLU A 92 26.69 5.86 2.53
N LEU A 93 25.54 5.80 3.19
CA LEU A 93 24.70 6.93 3.54
C LEU A 93 24.66 7.04 5.07
N ARG A 94 24.94 8.23 5.61
CA ARG A 94 24.84 8.47 7.05
C ARG A 94 24.08 9.75 7.32
N ALA A 95 23.20 9.70 8.30
CA ALA A 95 22.64 10.86 8.97
C ALA A 95 22.83 10.71 10.49
N ALA A 96 22.31 11.65 11.27
CA ALA A 96 22.61 11.76 12.71
C ALA A 96 22.42 10.45 13.50
N ASP A 97 21.32 9.73 13.28
CA ASP A 97 20.92 8.59 14.09
C ASP A 97 20.71 7.29 13.30
N TRP A 98 21.02 7.30 12.00
CA TRP A 98 20.90 6.13 11.14
C TRP A 98 21.98 6.10 10.04
N SER A 99 22.23 4.90 9.54
CA SER A 99 23.12 4.63 8.41
C SER A 99 22.51 3.60 7.48
N ALA A 100 22.86 3.66 6.20
CA ALA A 100 22.45 2.68 5.20
C ALA A 100 23.49 2.61 4.08
N ARG A 101 23.27 1.71 3.12
CA ARG A 101 24.02 1.63 1.87
C ARG A 101 23.05 1.68 0.71
N ALA A 102 23.34 2.52 -0.28
CA ALA A 102 22.58 2.57 -1.52
C ALA A 102 23.49 2.39 -2.72
N PHE A 103 22.98 1.75 -3.77
CA PHE A 103 23.67 1.62 -5.03
C PHE A 103 23.48 2.91 -5.85
N GLY A 104 24.55 3.53 -6.33
CA GLY A 104 24.44 4.80 -7.06
C GLY A 104 25.69 5.12 -7.89
N ALA A 105 25.49 5.79 -9.03
CA ALA A 105 26.57 6.19 -9.93
C ALA A 105 27.49 7.25 -9.29
N GLY A 106 26.93 8.12 -8.45
CA GLY A 106 27.63 9.23 -7.78
C GLY A 106 27.33 9.32 -6.29
N GLU A 107 27.85 10.36 -5.64
CA GLU A 107 27.53 10.67 -4.24
C GLU A 107 26.09 11.11 -4.08
N ALA A 108 25.41 10.63 -3.04
CA ALA A 108 24.04 11.01 -2.74
C ALA A 108 24.00 12.34 -2.00
N LYS A 109 23.00 13.17 -2.31
CA LYS A 109 22.72 14.40 -1.56
C LYS A 109 21.80 14.06 -0.39
N ILE A 110 22.15 14.48 0.83
CA ILE A 110 21.36 14.23 2.04
C ILE A 110 20.94 15.58 2.64
N GLU A 111 19.63 15.80 2.76
CA GLU A 111 19.03 17.03 3.26
C GLU A 111 18.10 16.75 4.45
N PRO A 112 18.52 17.08 5.68
CA PRO A 112 17.63 17.04 6.83
C PRO A 112 16.48 18.03 6.66
N LYS A 113 15.26 17.57 6.85
CA LYS A 113 14.04 18.39 6.97
C LYS A 113 13.42 18.14 8.34
N GLU A 114 12.44 18.95 8.71
CA GLU A 114 11.86 18.93 10.07
C GLU A 114 11.32 17.55 10.49
N LYS A 115 10.66 16.83 9.57
CA LYS A 115 10.00 15.53 9.86
C LYS A 115 10.60 14.33 9.12
N LEU A 116 11.57 14.57 8.26
CA LEU A 116 12.18 13.53 7.43
C LEU A 116 13.58 13.95 6.98
N VAL A 117 14.36 12.99 6.50
CA VAL A 117 15.60 13.26 5.77
C VAL A 117 15.37 12.92 4.30
N ALA A 118 15.57 13.89 3.41
CA ALA A 118 15.50 13.67 1.97
C ALA A 118 16.88 13.23 1.45
N ILE A 119 16.90 12.26 0.55
CA ILE A 119 18.10 11.66 -0.03
C ILE A 119 17.91 11.62 -1.54
N SER A 120 18.80 12.26 -2.29
CA SER A 120 18.82 12.19 -3.76
C SER A 120 20.00 11.34 -4.21
N ILE A 121 19.72 10.20 -4.85
CA ILE A 121 20.73 9.21 -5.26
C ILE A 121 20.83 9.19 -6.79
N PRO A 122 21.97 9.59 -7.38
CA PRO A 122 22.15 9.57 -8.82
C PRO A 122 22.31 8.14 -9.36
N LEU A 123 21.51 7.77 -10.36
CA LEU A 123 21.63 6.50 -11.10
C LEU A 123 22.58 6.56 -12.30
N GLY A 124 23.04 7.77 -12.66
CA GLY A 124 23.75 8.00 -13.92
C GLY A 124 22.80 8.12 -15.12
N THR A 125 21.53 8.43 -14.85
CA THR A 125 20.47 8.70 -15.84
C THR A 125 20.00 10.15 -15.73
N ASP A 126 18.94 10.52 -16.45
CA ASP A 126 18.43 11.89 -16.47
C ASP A 126 17.79 12.30 -15.14
N THR A 127 17.33 11.34 -14.34
CA THR A 127 16.69 11.59 -13.05
C THR A 127 17.36 10.88 -11.88
N HIS A 128 17.15 11.40 -10.67
CA HIS A 128 17.66 10.83 -9.43
C HIS A 128 16.59 9.96 -8.79
N VAL A 129 17.01 8.98 -7.97
CA VAL A 129 16.09 8.36 -7.01
C VAL A 129 16.00 9.25 -5.79
N GLU A 130 14.78 9.70 -5.48
CA GLU A 130 14.49 10.50 -4.30
C GLU A 130 13.95 9.59 -3.20
N CYS A 131 14.64 9.49 -2.08
CA CYS A 131 14.22 8.72 -0.91
C CYS A 131 13.99 9.64 0.29
N PHE A 132 13.01 9.30 1.11
CA PHE A 132 12.61 10.04 2.31
C PHE A 132 12.61 9.09 3.50
N VAL A 133 13.48 9.36 4.49
CA VAL A 133 13.53 8.63 5.75
C VAL A 133 12.73 9.42 6.79
N TYR A 134 11.59 8.88 7.21
CA TYR A 134 10.69 9.56 8.14
C TYR A 134 11.04 9.25 9.59
N ASN A 135 10.61 10.13 10.49
CA ASN A 135 10.78 9.97 11.93
C ASN A 135 9.55 9.44 12.67
N THR A 136 8.47 9.21 11.93
CA THR A 136 7.18 8.76 12.43
C THR A 136 6.66 7.67 11.54
N MET A 137 5.84 6.79 12.11
CA MET A 137 5.14 5.74 11.35
C MET A 137 4.24 6.38 10.30
N LEU A 138 4.11 5.72 9.15
CA LEU A 138 3.27 6.16 8.05
C LEU A 138 2.23 5.10 7.71
N ASP A 139 1.05 5.57 7.31
CA ASP A 139 0.06 4.75 6.62
C ASP A 139 0.59 4.50 5.20
N SER A 140 0.79 3.24 4.87
CA SER A 140 1.63 2.87 3.72
C SER A 140 0.93 3.09 2.39
N GLY A 141 -0.35 2.75 2.35
CA GLY A 141 -1.26 3.04 1.26
C GLY A 141 -1.40 4.55 1.03
N GLU A 142 -1.64 5.32 2.07
CA GLU A 142 -1.72 6.79 2.04
C GLU A 142 -0.51 7.43 1.37
N VAL A 143 0.71 7.04 1.76
CA VAL A 143 1.95 7.56 1.16
C VAL A 143 2.03 7.24 -0.34
N ILE A 144 1.76 5.99 -0.72
CA ILE A 144 1.78 5.56 -2.12
C ILE A 144 0.72 6.33 -2.92
N ARG A 145 -0.48 6.51 -2.37
CA ARG A 145 -1.55 7.28 -3.01
C ARG A 145 -1.09 8.72 -3.25
N ASN A 146 -0.53 9.37 -2.23
CA ASN A 146 -0.06 10.75 -2.33
C ASN A 146 1.02 10.91 -3.41
N PHE A 147 1.91 9.92 -3.59
CA PHE A 147 2.86 9.95 -4.71
C PHE A 147 2.20 9.76 -6.08
N ILE A 148 1.22 8.86 -6.19
CA ILE A 148 0.44 8.71 -7.43
C ILE A 148 -0.30 10.01 -7.75
N GLU A 149 -0.86 10.70 -6.75
CA GLU A 149 -1.58 11.96 -6.92
C GLU A 149 -0.68 13.14 -7.32
N LEU A 150 0.65 13.02 -7.21
CA LEU A 150 1.58 13.98 -7.83
C LEU A 150 1.49 13.97 -9.36
N LEU A 151 1.00 12.88 -9.95
CA LEU A 151 0.64 12.81 -11.36
C LEU A 151 -0.66 13.59 -11.57
N ASP A 152 -0.53 14.89 -11.79
CA ASP A 152 -1.65 15.81 -12.00
C ASP A 152 -2.51 15.33 -13.20
N PRO A 153 -3.75 14.87 -12.97
CA PRO A 153 -4.61 14.33 -14.03
C PRO A 153 -5.02 15.40 -15.06
N ALA A 154 -4.83 16.69 -14.78
CA ALA A 154 -5.01 17.76 -15.75
C ALA A 154 -3.83 17.87 -16.73
N LYS A 155 -2.67 17.29 -16.39
CA LYS A 155 -1.42 17.36 -17.17
C LYS A 155 -1.00 16.03 -17.75
N VAL A 156 -1.39 14.91 -17.14
CA VAL A 156 -0.95 13.58 -17.57
C VAL A 156 -2.12 12.60 -17.71
N GLU A 157 -2.00 11.68 -18.66
CA GLU A 157 -2.91 10.54 -18.81
C GLU A 157 -2.27 9.31 -18.16
N VAL A 158 -2.80 8.85 -17.03
CA VAL A 158 -2.37 7.59 -16.42
C VAL A 158 -2.84 6.43 -17.29
N ALA A 159 -1.89 5.67 -17.83
CA ALA A 159 -2.15 4.52 -18.69
C ALA A 159 -2.26 3.23 -17.87
N ARG A 160 -1.41 3.07 -16.85
CA ARG A 160 -1.41 1.87 -16.01
C ARG A 160 -0.89 2.14 -14.60
N ILE A 161 -1.52 1.58 -13.57
CA ILE A 161 -0.98 1.52 -12.20
C ILE A 161 -1.03 0.08 -11.70
N VAL A 162 0.10 -0.45 -11.21
CA VAL A 162 0.18 -1.81 -10.68
C VAL A 162 1.16 -1.91 -9.51
N PRO A 163 0.80 -2.61 -8.41
CA PRO A 163 1.81 -3.19 -7.52
C PRO A 163 2.53 -4.31 -8.28
N TRP A 164 3.85 -4.41 -8.12
CA TRP A 164 4.61 -5.46 -8.79
C TRP A 164 5.41 -6.34 -7.84
N GLU A 165 5.69 -5.86 -6.63
CA GLU A 165 6.44 -6.60 -5.63
C GLU A 165 5.99 -6.20 -4.22
N VAL A 166 5.87 -7.22 -3.36
CA VAL A 166 5.83 -7.04 -1.91
C VAL A 166 6.78 -8.06 -1.30
N SER A 167 7.67 -7.61 -0.43
CA SER A 167 8.73 -8.40 0.18
C SER A 167 8.94 -7.99 1.64
N VAL A 168 9.79 -8.71 2.37
CA VAL A 168 10.22 -8.32 3.71
C VAL A 168 11.71 -8.02 3.70
N HIS A 169 12.08 -6.86 4.22
CA HIS A 169 13.47 -6.41 4.33
C HIS A 169 13.79 -6.14 5.80
N ARG A 170 14.79 -6.87 6.30
CA ARG A 170 15.06 -7.07 7.74
C ARG A 170 13.87 -7.67 8.47
N GLU A 171 13.02 -6.84 9.09
CA GLU A 171 11.84 -7.27 9.85
C GLU A 171 10.55 -6.55 9.40
N SER A 172 10.64 -5.72 8.36
CA SER A 172 9.57 -4.81 7.94
C SER A 172 9.23 -5.03 6.46
N PRO A 173 7.94 -4.98 6.08
CA PRO A 173 7.54 -5.19 4.69
C PRO A 173 7.96 -4.01 3.81
N ALA A 174 8.21 -4.30 2.54
CA ALA A 174 8.38 -3.32 1.49
C ALA A 174 7.38 -3.56 0.37
N VAL A 175 6.83 -2.49 -0.19
CA VAL A 175 5.87 -2.50 -1.30
C VAL A 175 6.43 -1.70 -2.46
N PHE A 176 6.22 -2.20 -3.68
CA PHE A 176 6.62 -1.55 -4.91
C PHE A 176 5.43 -1.36 -5.85
N VAL A 177 5.19 -0.10 -6.25
CA VAL A 177 4.07 0.31 -7.12
C VAL A 177 4.56 1.19 -8.24
N GLN A 178 4.14 0.91 -9.48
CA GLN A 178 4.49 1.72 -10.64
C GLN A 178 3.26 2.30 -11.32
N ALA A 179 3.41 3.52 -11.83
CA ALA A 179 2.42 4.20 -12.65
C ALA A 179 3.05 4.61 -14.00
N LEU A 180 2.60 3.98 -15.07
CA LEU A 180 2.90 4.39 -16.45
C LEU A 180 1.91 5.49 -16.84
N TYR A 181 2.44 6.62 -17.30
CA TYR A 181 1.63 7.77 -17.71
C TYR A 181 2.14 8.39 -19.01
N LEU A 182 1.28 9.19 -19.65
CA LEU A 182 1.58 9.90 -20.88
C LEU A 182 1.41 11.40 -20.67
N VAL A 183 2.38 12.19 -21.13
CA VAL A 183 2.37 13.65 -21.07
C VAL A 183 2.17 14.22 -22.48
N PRO A 184 1.21 15.14 -22.70
CA PRO A 184 1.11 15.88 -23.95
C PRO A 184 2.34 16.78 -24.14
N THR A 185 2.90 16.75 -25.34
CA THR A 185 4.04 17.58 -25.77
C THR A 185 3.73 18.21 -27.13
N ALA A 186 4.52 19.21 -27.55
CA ALA A 186 4.37 19.81 -28.87
C ALA A 186 4.55 18.80 -30.02
N GLY A 187 5.28 17.69 -29.78
CA GLY A 187 5.55 16.63 -30.75
C GLY A 187 4.66 15.38 -30.63
N GLY A 188 3.59 15.41 -29.82
CA GLY A 188 2.75 14.25 -29.56
C GLY A 188 2.71 13.89 -28.07
N LYS A 189 2.72 12.60 -27.73
CA LYS A 189 2.76 12.15 -26.32
C LYS A 189 4.15 11.63 -25.97
N ALA A 190 4.65 12.00 -24.79
CA ALA A 190 5.83 11.39 -24.17
C ALA A 190 5.39 10.44 -23.06
N ALA A 191 6.08 9.30 -22.90
CA ALA A 191 5.81 8.37 -21.82
C ALA A 191 6.67 8.69 -20.59
N GLY A 192 6.10 8.51 -19.40
CA GLY A 192 6.79 8.56 -18.11
C GLY A 192 6.44 7.34 -17.27
N LEU A 193 7.32 6.97 -16.34
CA LEU A 193 7.13 5.83 -15.47
C LEU A 193 7.54 6.19 -14.05
N LEU A 194 6.53 6.49 -13.23
CA LEU A 194 6.73 6.71 -11.80
C LEU A 194 6.85 5.34 -11.12
N LYS A 195 7.97 5.12 -10.42
CA LYS A 195 8.23 3.94 -9.60
C LYS A 195 8.27 4.39 -8.14
N ILE A 196 7.57 3.67 -7.29
CA ILE A 196 7.45 3.97 -5.85
C ILE A 196 7.85 2.72 -5.10
N ALA A 197 8.70 2.87 -4.09
CA ALA A 197 9.02 1.84 -3.12
C ALA A 197 8.78 2.38 -1.72
N LEU A 198 8.18 1.59 -0.85
CA LEU A 198 7.95 1.96 0.54
C LEU A 198 8.33 0.81 1.46
N HIS A 199 9.26 1.06 2.39
CA HIS A 199 9.60 0.17 3.49
C HIS A 199 8.86 0.61 4.74
N ALA A 200 7.90 -0.19 5.18
CA ALA A 200 6.97 0.12 6.26
C ALA A 200 7.53 -0.22 7.65
N ASP A 201 8.76 0.27 7.90
CA ASP A 201 9.36 0.18 9.23
C ASP A 201 8.57 1.00 10.25
N ARG A 202 8.39 0.44 11.45
CA ARG A 202 7.57 1.04 12.51
C ARG A 202 8.16 2.34 13.05
N ALA A 203 9.48 2.46 13.06
CA ALA A 203 10.17 3.60 13.65
C ALA A 203 10.71 4.56 12.60
N ARG A 204 11.20 4.03 11.48
CA ARG A 204 11.88 4.78 10.43
C ARG A 204 11.44 4.31 9.04
N PRO A 205 10.17 4.54 8.65
CA PRO A 205 9.74 4.14 7.31
C PRO A 205 10.50 4.94 6.26
N ILE A 206 10.76 4.29 5.12
CA ILE A 206 11.54 4.84 4.02
C ILE A 206 10.70 4.76 2.75
N ALA A 207 10.47 5.89 2.11
CA ALA A 207 9.77 5.94 0.84
C ALA A 207 10.71 6.46 -0.25
N CYS A 208 10.81 5.74 -1.37
CA CYS A 208 11.65 6.11 -2.51
C CYS A 208 10.79 6.26 -3.77
N LEU A 209 11.14 7.22 -4.62
CA LEU A 209 10.53 7.43 -5.92
C LEU A 209 11.58 7.62 -7.01
N HIS A 210 11.23 7.19 -8.22
CA HIS A 210 12.02 7.39 -9.42
C HIS A 210 11.09 7.57 -10.60
N ASP A 211 11.19 8.67 -11.33
CA ASP A 211 10.29 9.02 -12.42
C ASP A 211 11.04 9.10 -13.76
N GLU A 212 11.17 7.95 -14.41
CA GLU A 212 11.90 7.78 -15.67
C GLU A 212 11.51 6.43 -16.29
N VAL A 213 11.35 6.37 -17.61
CA VAL A 213 11.01 5.13 -18.32
C VAL A 213 12.17 4.13 -18.24
N GLY A 214 11.87 2.87 -17.92
CA GLY A 214 12.87 1.83 -17.68
C GLY A 214 13.42 1.83 -16.25
N TYR A 215 14.57 1.20 -16.06
CA TYR A 215 15.32 1.09 -14.81
C TYR A 215 14.53 0.49 -13.64
N VAL A 216 13.57 -0.40 -13.94
CA VAL A 216 12.69 -0.98 -12.93
C VAL A 216 13.51 -1.87 -11.99
N ARG A 217 14.38 -2.72 -12.54
CA ARG A 217 15.24 -3.61 -11.74
C ARG A 217 16.35 -2.83 -11.05
N THR A 218 16.92 -1.81 -11.70
CA THR A 218 17.89 -0.91 -11.06
C THR A 218 17.28 -0.21 -9.84
N PHE A 219 16.09 0.37 -9.98
CA PHE A 219 15.37 1.01 -8.88
C PHE A 219 15.05 0.03 -7.75
N GLU A 220 14.52 -1.15 -8.10
CA GLU A 220 14.20 -2.18 -7.12
C GLU A 220 15.44 -2.62 -6.34
N ARG A 221 16.55 -2.91 -7.02
CA ARG A 221 17.83 -3.28 -6.39
C ARG A 221 18.38 -2.18 -5.48
N LEU A 222 18.29 -0.92 -5.90
CA LEU A 222 18.68 0.23 -5.08
C LEU A 222 17.84 0.30 -3.80
N ALA A 223 16.52 0.29 -3.93
CA ALA A 223 15.60 0.41 -2.81
C ALA A 223 15.75 -0.77 -1.84
N LYS A 224 15.78 -2.01 -2.34
CA LYS A 224 16.01 -3.21 -1.52
C LYS A 224 17.36 -3.15 -0.80
N GLY A 225 18.43 -2.76 -1.50
CA GLY A 225 19.75 -2.57 -0.89
C GLY A 225 19.75 -1.54 0.24
N LEU A 226 19.04 -0.42 0.04
CA LEU A 226 18.84 0.60 1.07
C LEU A 226 18.10 0.01 2.28
N PHE A 227 16.99 -0.69 2.07
CA PHE A 227 16.17 -1.27 3.14
C PHE A 227 16.91 -2.36 3.94
N ASP A 228 17.62 -3.24 3.26
CA ASP A 228 18.37 -4.35 3.90
C ASP A 228 19.55 -3.85 4.74
N SER A 229 20.14 -2.72 4.35
CA SER A 229 21.30 -2.14 5.04
C SER A 229 20.94 -1.05 6.05
N PHE A 230 19.66 -0.66 6.15
CA PHE A 230 19.24 0.45 6.99
C PHE A 230 19.33 0.12 8.48
N GLU A 231 20.17 0.83 9.21
CA GLU A 231 20.35 0.72 10.66
C GLU A 231 19.99 2.05 11.31
N SER A 232 19.21 2.01 12.39
CA SER A 232 18.88 3.20 13.16
C SER A 232 19.00 2.96 14.66
N LYS A 233 19.37 4.01 15.39
CA LYS A 233 19.28 4.06 16.85
C LYS A 233 17.83 4.37 17.23
N SER A 234 16.93 3.43 16.93
CA SER A 234 15.51 3.60 17.24
C SER A 234 15.28 3.56 18.75
N ALA A 235 14.58 4.56 19.28
CA ALA A 235 14.08 4.55 20.65
C ALA A 235 12.78 3.72 20.80
N ALA A 236 12.22 3.23 19.68
CA ALA A 236 10.95 2.52 19.70
C ALA A 236 11.12 1.14 20.37
N PRO A 237 10.22 0.72 21.28
CA PRO A 237 10.35 -0.55 22.00
C PRO A 237 10.41 -1.73 21.02
N LYS A 238 11.39 -2.63 21.19
CA LYS A 238 11.48 -3.81 20.32
C LYS A 238 10.34 -4.79 20.61
N PRO A 239 9.58 -5.25 19.60
CA PRO A 239 8.53 -6.25 19.80
C PRO A 239 9.10 -7.56 20.35
N GLU A 240 8.36 -8.22 21.25
CA GLU A 240 8.64 -9.59 21.70
C GLU A 240 8.43 -10.58 20.55
N TYR A 241 7.44 -10.29 19.72
CA TYR A 241 7.05 -11.08 18.57
C TYR A 241 6.66 -10.16 17.41
N THR A 242 7.03 -10.54 16.20
CA THR A 242 6.65 -9.88 14.94
C THR A 242 6.29 -10.96 13.93
N ASP A 243 5.21 -10.74 13.20
CA ASP A 243 4.71 -11.60 12.13
C ASP A 243 4.36 -10.74 10.94
N THR A 244 4.70 -11.18 9.73
CA THR A 244 4.28 -10.49 8.51
C THR A 244 3.77 -11.51 7.51
N VAL A 245 2.57 -11.24 7.01
CA VAL A 245 1.94 -11.98 5.91
C VAL A 245 1.84 -11.07 4.68
N ILE A 246 1.93 -11.68 3.50
CA ILE A 246 1.77 -11.00 2.22
C ILE A 246 0.45 -11.46 1.61
N LEU A 247 -0.35 -10.49 1.16
CA LEU A 247 -1.60 -10.71 0.44
C LEU A 247 -1.30 -10.78 -1.07
N ARG A 248 -1.87 -11.77 -1.77
CA ARG A 248 -1.76 -11.90 -3.22
C ARG A 248 -3.11 -12.10 -3.88
N LEU A 249 -3.33 -11.43 -5.00
CA LEU A 249 -4.42 -11.70 -5.92
C LEU A 249 -3.87 -12.55 -7.07
N ASP A 250 -4.23 -13.83 -7.08
CA ASP A 250 -3.54 -14.90 -7.79
C ASP A 250 -2.02 -14.88 -7.49
N LYS A 251 -1.20 -14.52 -8.49
CA LYS A 251 0.25 -14.40 -8.35
C LYS A 251 0.71 -12.99 -7.99
N VAL A 252 -0.17 -11.99 -8.07
CA VAL A 252 0.19 -10.58 -7.92
C VAL A 252 0.20 -10.22 -6.44
N PRO A 253 1.33 -9.77 -5.87
CA PRO A 253 1.33 -9.26 -4.50
C PRO A 253 0.57 -7.94 -4.44
N ILE A 254 -0.45 -7.89 -3.59
CA ILE A 254 -1.35 -6.74 -3.47
C ILE A 254 -1.30 -6.10 -2.09
N GLY A 255 -0.47 -6.57 -1.17
CA GLY A 255 -0.40 -5.97 0.16
C GLY A 255 0.34 -6.80 1.18
N PHE A 256 0.35 -6.30 2.41
CA PHE A 256 0.88 -7.00 3.57
C PHE A 256 0.02 -6.74 4.81
N GLU A 257 0.17 -7.58 5.81
CA GLU A 257 -0.21 -7.28 7.20
C GLU A 257 0.99 -7.63 8.09
N THR A 258 1.34 -6.72 9.00
CA THR A 258 2.35 -6.93 10.04
C THR A 258 1.67 -6.86 11.40
N SER A 259 1.93 -7.85 12.24
CA SER A 259 1.49 -7.85 13.63
C SER A 259 2.66 -7.92 14.60
N ASP A 260 2.69 -7.00 15.55
CA ASP A 260 3.71 -6.86 16.60
C ASP A 260 3.09 -7.09 17.99
N LEU A 261 3.76 -7.88 18.83
CA LEU A 261 3.44 -8.02 20.25
C LEU A 261 4.45 -7.23 21.08
N LEU A 262 3.95 -6.25 21.83
CA LEU A 262 4.75 -5.34 22.65
C LEU A 262 4.45 -5.57 24.13
N LYS A 263 5.49 -5.51 24.97
CA LYS A 263 5.30 -5.45 26.43
C LYS A 263 4.66 -4.13 26.83
N ASP A 264 3.87 -4.18 27.88
CA ASP A 264 3.28 -3.02 28.53
C ASP A 264 3.44 -3.12 30.06
N GLU A 265 2.97 -2.10 30.77
CA GLU A 265 3.00 -2.03 32.22
C GLU A 265 2.14 -3.13 32.87
N GLY A 266 2.49 -3.53 34.10
CA GLY A 266 1.71 -4.49 34.88
C GLY A 266 1.61 -5.90 34.28
N GLY A 267 2.51 -6.28 33.37
CA GLY A 267 2.49 -7.58 32.70
C GLY A 267 1.46 -7.70 31.57
N GLN A 268 0.81 -6.59 31.22
CA GLN A 268 -0.05 -6.49 30.04
C GLN A 268 0.80 -6.48 28.77
N ARG A 269 0.15 -6.74 27.64
CA ARG A 269 0.79 -6.69 26.31
C ARG A 269 -0.10 -5.93 25.33
N ARG A 270 0.51 -5.29 24.33
CA ARG A 270 -0.22 -4.72 23.20
C ARG A 270 0.01 -5.55 21.95
N TRP A 271 -1.07 -5.94 21.30
CA TRP A 271 -1.06 -6.46 19.95
C TRP A 271 -1.33 -5.33 18.98
N PHE A 272 -0.32 -4.97 18.19
CA PHE A 272 -0.39 -3.92 17.20
C PHE A 272 -0.38 -4.54 15.81
N SER A 273 -1.46 -4.43 15.04
CA SER A 273 -1.49 -4.87 13.64
C SER A 273 -1.56 -3.68 12.70
N ARG A 274 -0.90 -3.76 11.55
CA ARG A 274 -0.96 -2.78 10.46
C ARG A 274 -0.98 -3.49 9.12
N SER A 275 -1.81 -3.05 8.20
CA SER A 275 -1.89 -3.60 6.85
C SER A 275 -2.00 -2.48 5.82
N ALA A 276 -1.60 -2.80 4.60
CA ALA A 276 -1.85 -1.97 3.44
C ALA A 276 -2.17 -2.87 2.24
N THR A 277 -3.27 -2.56 1.54
CA THR A 277 -3.76 -3.31 0.39
C THR A 277 -3.92 -2.40 -0.83
N PHE A 278 -3.51 -2.89 -1.99
CA PHE A 278 -3.39 -2.22 -3.28
C PHE A 278 -4.11 -3.06 -4.34
N ILE A 279 -5.43 -2.97 -4.42
CA ILE A 279 -6.25 -3.78 -5.33
C ILE A 279 -6.46 -3.03 -6.64
N PRO A 280 -5.97 -3.50 -7.79
CA PRO A 280 -6.30 -2.89 -9.08
C PRO A 280 -7.81 -2.98 -9.34
N ARG A 281 -8.47 -1.83 -9.53
CA ARG A 281 -9.90 -1.79 -9.93
C ARG A 281 -10.05 -1.84 -11.45
N ASP A 282 -9.15 -1.14 -12.12
CA ASP A 282 -9.01 -1.11 -13.57
C ASP A 282 -7.52 -0.84 -13.90
N PRO A 283 -7.10 -0.86 -15.18
CA PRO A 283 -5.70 -0.65 -15.51
C PRO A 283 -5.12 0.65 -14.94
N ARG A 284 -5.92 1.71 -14.77
CA ARG A 284 -5.51 3.09 -14.46
C ARG A 284 -5.70 3.46 -12.99
N SER A 285 -6.30 2.61 -12.17
CA SER A 285 -6.61 2.95 -10.78
C SER A 285 -6.34 1.81 -9.81
N LEU A 286 -5.86 2.18 -8.61
CA LEU A 286 -5.70 1.29 -7.47
C LEU A 286 -6.71 1.67 -6.40
N HIS A 287 -7.42 0.68 -5.88
CA HIS A 287 -8.02 0.79 -4.57
C HIS A 287 -6.94 0.62 -3.52
N ILE A 288 -6.84 1.60 -2.63
CA ILE A 288 -5.86 1.62 -1.56
C ILE A 288 -6.60 1.66 -0.24
N GLU A 289 -6.25 0.74 0.63
CA GLU A 289 -6.80 0.60 1.98
C GLU A 289 -5.64 0.38 2.95
N ASP A 290 -5.63 1.14 4.05
CA ASP A 290 -4.77 0.89 5.20
C ASP A 290 -5.64 0.51 6.39
N GLU A 291 -5.23 -0.52 7.13
CA GLU A 291 -5.82 -0.84 8.41
C GLU A 291 -4.77 -0.79 9.51
N ALA A 292 -5.18 -0.37 10.70
CA ALA A 292 -4.36 -0.46 11.90
C ALA A 292 -5.22 -0.86 13.09
N SER A 293 -4.66 -1.66 13.99
CA SER A 293 -5.28 -1.96 15.27
C SER A 293 -4.26 -1.97 16.39
N ASN A 294 -4.68 -1.53 17.57
CA ASN A 294 -3.89 -1.59 18.80
C ASN A 294 -4.76 -2.14 19.91
N VAL A 295 -4.49 -3.36 20.34
CA VAL A 295 -5.30 -4.12 21.29
C VAL A 295 -4.50 -4.37 22.56
N LEU A 296 -5.01 -3.88 23.69
CA LEU A 296 -4.45 -4.13 25.02
C LEU A 296 -4.95 -5.47 25.55
N ILE A 297 -4.01 -6.31 25.97
CA ILE A 297 -4.22 -7.70 26.36
C ILE A 297 -3.78 -7.88 27.81
N ASP A 298 -4.63 -8.52 28.61
CA ASP A 298 -4.28 -8.85 29.99
C ASP A 298 -3.39 -10.10 30.10
N PRO A 299 -2.84 -10.42 31.29
CA PRO A 299 -2.00 -11.60 31.47
C PRO A 299 -2.70 -12.94 31.17
N GLN A 300 -4.03 -12.96 31.08
CA GLN A 300 -4.82 -14.14 30.71
C GLN A 300 -5.04 -14.25 29.19
N GLY A 301 -4.56 -13.27 28.41
CA GLY A 301 -4.71 -13.24 26.96
C GLY A 301 -6.05 -12.66 26.49
N GLN A 302 -6.79 -11.97 27.35
CA GLN A 302 -8.10 -11.41 27.05
C GLN A 302 -8.01 -9.96 26.61
N ILE A 303 -8.94 -9.52 25.76
CA ILE A 303 -9.02 -8.12 25.32
C ILE A 303 -9.53 -7.25 26.46
N LYS A 304 -8.71 -6.28 26.87
CA LYS A 304 -9.05 -5.21 27.82
C LYS A 304 -9.60 -4.01 27.09
N GLU A 305 -8.86 -3.53 26.10
CA GLU A 305 -9.17 -2.35 25.31
C GLU A 305 -8.66 -2.55 23.89
N GLY A 306 -9.19 -1.80 22.94
CA GLY A 306 -8.60 -1.77 21.61
C GLY A 306 -9.09 -0.60 20.77
N VAL A 307 -8.30 -0.26 19.77
CA VAL A 307 -8.66 0.70 18.72
C VAL A 307 -8.41 0.04 17.38
N TRP A 308 -9.37 0.16 16.47
CA TRP A 308 -9.28 -0.28 15.08
C TRP A 308 -9.56 0.90 14.17
N ILE A 309 -8.72 1.07 13.16
CA ILE A 309 -8.77 2.15 12.19
C ILE A 309 -8.68 1.53 10.81
N GLU A 310 -9.55 1.95 9.91
CA GLU A 310 -9.50 1.63 8.49
C GLU A 310 -9.60 2.95 7.73
N THR A 311 -8.65 3.18 6.83
CA THR A 311 -8.68 4.29 5.90
C THR A 311 -8.72 3.76 4.48
N SER A 312 -9.56 4.37 3.64
CA SER A 312 -9.62 4.03 2.22
C SER A 312 -9.75 5.30 1.40
N GLY A 313 -8.97 5.39 0.32
CA GLY A 313 -8.96 6.57 -0.55
C GLY A 313 -8.70 7.89 0.21
N GLY A 314 -7.90 7.85 1.28
CA GLY A 314 -7.48 9.03 2.05
C GLY A 314 -8.47 9.51 3.09
N LYS A 315 -9.50 8.71 3.38
CA LYS A 315 -10.51 9.03 4.38
C LYS A 315 -10.60 7.91 5.39
N ALA A 316 -10.73 8.26 6.66
CA ALA A 316 -11.08 7.30 7.70
C ALA A 316 -12.49 6.78 7.42
N ASN A 317 -12.58 5.50 7.07
CA ASN A 317 -13.85 4.81 6.88
C ASN A 317 -14.34 4.28 8.21
N HIS A 318 -13.45 3.68 9.01
CA HIS A 318 -13.79 3.11 10.29
C HIS A 318 -12.79 3.58 11.34
N ARG A 319 -13.29 4.02 12.49
CA ARG A 319 -12.50 4.18 13.71
C ARG A 319 -13.34 3.71 14.87
N ILE A 320 -13.01 2.56 15.45
CA ILE A 320 -13.76 1.96 16.54
C ILE A 320 -12.85 1.72 17.73
N GLU A 321 -13.31 2.15 18.90
CA GLU A 321 -12.68 1.92 20.18
C GLU A 321 -13.54 0.92 20.97
N LEU A 322 -12.89 0.02 21.70
CA LEU A 322 -13.52 -0.98 22.56
C LEU A 322 -12.91 -0.89 23.95
N SER A 323 -13.73 -0.94 25.00
CA SER A 323 -13.26 -1.06 26.37
C SER A 323 -14.06 -2.10 27.15
N GLN A 324 -13.35 -2.92 27.92
CA GLN A 324 -13.94 -3.90 28.81
C GLN A 324 -14.61 -3.21 30.00
N LYS A 325 -15.84 -3.61 30.33
CA LYS A 325 -16.59 -3.15 31.50
C LYS A 325 -16.68 -4.28 32.54
N LYS A 326 -17.76 -4.32 33.32
CA LYS A 326 -18.03 -5.37 34.32
C LYS A 326 -18.90 -6.47 33.72
N ASN A 327 -18.99 -7.62 34.38
CA ASN A 327 -19.95 -8.68 34.04
C ASN A 327 -19.90 -9.16 32.58
N PHE A 328 -18.70 -9.28 32.00
CA PHE A 328 -18.49 -9.69 30.61
C PHE A 328 -19.02 -8.70 29.56
N GLU A 329 -19.32 -7.46 29.95
CA GLU A 329 -19.76 -6.42 29.02
C GLU A 329 -18.56 -5.68 28.42
N TYR A 330 -18.70 -5.29 27.15
CA TYR A 330 -17.83 -4.35 26.47
C TYR A 330 -18.62 -3.12 26.01
N GLU A 331 -17.98 -1.96 26.07
CA GLU A 331 -18.46 -0.72 25.46
C GLU A 331 -17.67 -0.46 24.19
N TYR A 332 -18.37 -0.10 23.12
CA TYR A 332 -17.76 0.35 21.87
C TYR A 332 -18.19 1.78 21.56
N SER A 333 -17.30 2.55 20.93
CA SER A 333 -17.61 3.89 20.44
C SER A 333 -16.72 4.26 19.26
N GLY A 334 -17.18 5.14 18.38
CA GLY A 334 -16.39 5.61 17.25
C GLY A 334 -17.22 6.06 16.07
N GLU A 335 -16.65 5.91 14.87
CA GLU A 335 -17.23 6.35 13.60
C GLU A 335 -17.13 5.27 12.52
N VAL A 336 -18.20 5.13 11.72
CA VAL A 336 -18.29 4.25 10.56
C VAL A 336 -18.87 5.04 9.40
N GLU A 337 -18.11 5.17 8.31
CA GLU A 337 -18.45 5.98 7.13
C GLU A 337 -18.87 7.41 7.53
N GLY A 338 -18.17 8.01 8.50
CA GLY A 338 -18.46 9.34 9.06
C GLY A 338 -19.70 9.41 9.96
N LYS A 339 -20.36 8.29 10.26
CA LYS A 339 -21.50 8.22 11.20
C LYS A 339 -21.02 7.73 12.56
N LYS A 340 -21.41 8.45 13.61
CA LYS A 340 -21.11 8.03 14.99
C LYS A 340 -21.84 6.73 15.33
N VAL A 341 -21.13 5.81 15.94
CA VAL A 341 -21.66 4.56 16.50
C VAL A 341 -21.17 4.40 17.93
N GLN A 342 -22.04 3.97 18.84
CA GLN A 342 -21.69 3.69 20.22
C GLN A 342 -22.71 2.73 20.83
N GLY A 343 -22.30 1.96 21.83
CA GLY A 343 -23.17 1.05 22.55
C GLY A 343 -22.40 0.08 23.44
N THR A 344 -23.10 -0.93 23.95
CA THR A 344 -22.50 -2.03 24.68
C THR A 344 -22.95 -3.37 24.13
N PHE A 345 -22.14 -4.40 24.35
CA PHE A 345 -22.53 -5.77 24.09
C PHE A 345 -21.96 -6.72 25.15
N THR A 346 -22.59 -7.88 25.30
CA THR A 346 -22.08 -9.00 26.09
C THR A 346 -21.86 -10.19 25.16
N PRO A 347 -20.66 -10.78 25.10
CA PRO A 347 -20.41 -12.00 24.32
C PRO A 347 -21.39 -13.11 24.71
N ALA A 348 -21.82 -13.91 23.74
CA ALA A 348 -22.86 -14.94 23.92
C ALA A 348 -22.45 -15.99 24.97
N ALA A 349 -21.15 -16.31 25.04
CA ALA A 349 -20.59 -17.24 26.01
C ALA A 349 -20.51 -16.68 27.44
N LYS A 350 -20.84 -15.40 27.66
CA LYS A 350 -20.63 -14.68 28.93
C LYS A 350 -19.19 -14.86 29.44
N ALA A 351 -18.25 -14.69 28.52
CA ALA A 351 -16.82 -14.80 28.76
C ALA A 351 -16.11 -13.61 28.09
N TRP A 352 -14.93 -13.27 28.59
CA TRP A 352 -14.11 -12.24 27.99
C TRP A 352 -13.60 -12.67 26.61
N LEU A 353 -13.48 -11.71 25.70
CA LEU A 353 -13.06 -11.98 24.33
C LEU A 353 -11.59 -12.39 24.29
N ALA A 354 -11.30 -13.44 23.54
CA ALA A 354 -9.95 -13.87 23.27
C ALA A 354 -9.23 -12.82 22.41
N SER A 355 -8.00 -12.48 22.77
CA SER A 355 -7.12 -11.70 21.89
C SER A 355 -6.57 -12.56 20.74
N PRO A 356 -6.01 -11.96 19.68
CA PRO A 356 -5.30 -12.70 18.64
C PRO A 356 -4.20 -13.64 19.18
N VAL A 357 -3.54 -13.25 20.27
CA VAL A 357 -2.51 -14.06 20.95
C VAL A 357 -3.12 -15.28 21.65
N ALA A 358 -4.26 -15.11 22.33
CA ALA A 358 -4.96 -16.21 22.97
C ALA A 358 -5.53 -17.21 21.93
N THR A 359 -6.08 -16.70 20.83
CA THR A 359 -6.53 -17.52 19.69
C THR A 359 -5.38 -18.35 19.12
N ALA A 360 -4.26 -17.71 18.77
CA ALA A 360 -3.08 -18.39 18.24
C ALA A 360 -2.56 -19.46 19.23
N SER A 361 -2.48 -19.11 20.52
CA SER A 361 -2.07 -20.05 21.58
C SER A 361 -3.01 -21.26 21.71
N ALA A 362 -4.32 -21.06 21.58
CA ALA A 362 -5.30 -22.15 21.61
C ALA A 362 -5.13 -23.07 20.40
N LEU A 363 -4.98 -22.49 19.21
CA LEU A 363 -4.74 -23.22 17.96
C LEU A 363 -3.42 -23.99 18.02
N ALA A 364 -2.33 -23.39 18.51
CA ALA A 364 -1.03 -24.05 18.70
C ALA A 364 -1.14 -25.30 19.59
N ARG A 365 -1.92 -25.22 20.68
CA ARG A 365 -2.18 -26.39 21.55
C ARG A 365 -2.98 -27.48 20.83
N LEU A 366 -3.96 -27.10 20.02
CA LEU A 366 -4.76 -28.06 19.23
C LEU A 366 -3.91 -28.72 18.12
N LEU A 367 -2.99 -27.97 17.50
CA LEU A 367 -2.10 -28.48 16.46
C LEU A 367 -1.19 -29.60 16.97
N LYS A 368 -0.77 -29.55 18.24
CA LYS A 368 0.02 -30.61 18.90
C LYS A 368 -0.74 -31.93 19.07
N LYS A 369 -2.07 -31.89 19.10
CA LYS A 369 -2.90 -33.11 19.14
C LYS A 369 -2.96 -33.71 17.73
N LYS A 370 -2.99 -35.04 17.63
CA LYS A 370 -3.22 -35.73 16.34
C LYS A 370 -4.71 -35.68 15.98
N GLY A 371 -5.02 -35.64 14.68
CA GLY A 371 -6.40 -35.75 14.16
C GLY A 371 -7.12 -34.40 13.98
N SER A 372 -8.41 -34.43 13.70
CA SER A 372 -9.23 -33.24 13.48
C SER A 372 -9.43 -32.42 14.77
N PHE A 373 -9.71 -31.12 14.62
CA PHE A 373 -10.22 -30.28 15.70
C PHE A 373 -11.29 -29.33 15.19
N ASP A 374 -12.18 -28.89 16.08
CA ASP A 374 -13.19 -27.87 15.83
C ASP A 374 -13.14 -26.85 16.98
N LEU A 375 -12.56 -25.67 16.73
CA LEU A 375 -12.52 -24.56 17.67
C LEU A 375 -13.53 -23.50 17.22
N LYS A 376 -14.53 -23.24 18.06
CA LYS A 376 -15.51 -22.16 17.87
C LYS A 376 -15.32 -21.11 18.94
N GLN A 377 -15.24 -19.85 18.53
CA GLN A 377 -15.09 -18.73 19.46
C GLN A 377 -15.67 -17.44 18.87
N GLN A 378 -15.68 -16.39 19.70
CA GLN A 378 -16.13 -15.07 19.30
C GLN A 378 -14.92 -14.13 19.21
N GLU A 379 -14.80 -13.43 18.09
CA GLU A 379 -13.72 -12.46 17.84
C GLU A 379 -14.31 -11.08 17.54
N TYR A 380 -13.66 -10.02 17.98
CA TYR A 380 -14.14 -8.66 17.70
C TYR A 380 -13.47 -8.11 16.44
N MET A 381 -14.26 -7.99 15.37
CA MET A 381 -13.83 -7.53 14.05
C MET A 381 -14.74 -6.37 13.61
N PRO A 382 -14.42 -5.12 14.01
CA PRO A 382 -15.34 -3.99 13.83
C PRO A 382 -15.56 -3.57 12.37
N SER A 383 -14.67 -3.95 11.43
CA SER A 383 -14.90 -3.80 9.99
C SER A 383 -16.03 -4.69 9.47
N VAL A 384 -16.32 -5.80 10.17
CA VAL A 384 -17.39 -6.74 9.82
C VAL A 384 -18.69 -6.44 10.56
N ASP A 385 -18.60 -6.13 11.85
CA ASP A 385 -19.71 -5.63 12.66
C ASP A 385 -19.16 -4.88 13.89
N PRO A 386 -19.32 -3.55 13.97
CA PRO A 386 -18.83 -2.78 15.10
C PRO A 386 -19.69 -2.96 16.37
N THR A 387 -20.86 -3.60 16.27
CA THR A 387 -21.84 -3.62 17.37
C THR A 387 -21.78 -4.88 18.24
N LYS A 388 -21.04 -5.91 17.80
CA LYS A 388 -20.95 -7.21 18.47
C LYS A 388 -19.77 -8.02 17.95
N PRO A 389 -19.26 -9.02 18.70
CA PRO A 389 -18.27 -9.93 18.16
C PRO A 389 -18.89 -10.83 17.09
N VAL A 390 -18.04 -11.37 16.23
CA VAL A 390 -18.38 -12.33 15.19
C VAL A 390 -18.01 -13.74 15.63
N ASP A 391 -18.86 -14.72 15.28
CA ASP A 391 -18.54 -16.12 15.50
C ASP A 391 -17.53 -16.58 14.44
N VAL A 392 -16.44 -17.17 14.90
CA VAL A 392 -15.36 -17.71 14.07
C VAL A 392 -15.17 -19.19 14.40
N GLN A 393 -15.09 -20.00 13.34
CA GLN A 393 -14.82 -21.44 13.46
C GLN A 393 -13.50 -21.80 12.76
N TYR A 394 -12.62 -22.48 13.49
CA TYR A 394 -11.41 -23.10 12.97
C TYR A 394 -11.58 -24.62 12.98
N LEU A 395 -11.65 -25.22 11.81
CA LEU A 395 -11.84 -26.66 11.63
C LEU A 395 -10.63 -27.25 10.93
N ARG A 396 -9.89 -28.15 11.60
CA ARG A 396 -8.90 -29.01 10.93
C ARG A 396 -9.54 -30.32 10.53
N ASP A 397 -9.49 -30.65 9.24
CA ASP A 397 -10.01 -31.91 8.72
C ASP A 397 -8.98 -33.06 8.78
N ALA A 398 -9.35 -34.23 8.26
CA ALA A 398 -8.49 -35.41 8.24
C ALA A 398 -7.26 -35.28 7.31
N SER A 399 -7.30 -34.38 6.33
CA SER A 399 -6.14 -34.07 5.46
C SER A 399 -5.11 -33.19 6.18
N GLY A 400 -5.50 -32.55 7.28
CA GLY A 400 -4.67 -31.59 8.01
C GLY A 400 -4.89 -30.15 7.58
N ALA A 401 -5.68 -29.90 6.52
CA ALA A 401 -6.10 -28.57 6.11
C ALA A 401 -7.00 -27.94 7.19
N VAL A 402 -6.84 -26.64 7.38
CA VAL A 402 -7.63 -25.82 8.29
C VAL A 402 -8.58 -24.96 7.48
N THR A 403 -9.88 -25.08 7.76
CA THR A 403 -10.90 -24.14 7.29
C THR A 403 -11.19 -23.12 8.39
N VAL A 404 -11.11 -21.84 8.06
CA VAL A 404 -11.58 -20.73 8.91
C VAL A 404 -12.89 -20.20 8.31
N SER A 405 -13.96 -20.21 9.10
CA SER A 405 -15.27 -19.71 8.66
C SER A 405 -15.71 -18.56 9.56
N LEU A 406 -16.09 -17.44 8.94
CA LEU A 406 -16.68 -16.29 9.61
C LEU A 406 -17.72 -15.63 8.69
N LYS A 407 -18.96 -15.47 9.17
CA LYS A 407 -20.11 -15.06 8.34
C LYS A 407 -20.18 -15.84 7.01
N THR A 408 -20.06 -15.14 5.88
CA THR A 408 -20.05 -15.70 4.51
C THR A 408 -18.64 -15.97 3.99
N MET A 409 -17.61 -15.55 4.73
CA MET A 409 -16.21 -15.72 4.33
C MET A 409 -15.70 -17.08 4.80
N ARG A 410 -15.00 -17.76 3.88
CA ARG A 410 -14.34 -19.03 4.13
C ARG A 410 -12.91 -18.97 3.64
N LEU A 411 -11.97 -19.27 4.52
CA LEU A 411 -10.56 -19.43 4.22
C LEU A 411 -10.17 -20.89 4.37
N VAL A 412 -9.35 -21.41 3.46
CA VAL A 412 -8.82 -22.78 3.53
C VAL A 412 -7.31 -22.73 3.41
N GLY A 413 -6.60 -23.41 4.30
CA GLY A 413 -5.17 -23.29 4.38
C GLY A 413 -4.51 -24.11 5.47
N SER A 414 -3.36 -23.63 5.93
CA SER A 414 -2.58 -24.24 7.00
C SER A 414 -2.18 -23.21 8.05
N LEU A 415 -2.10 -23.66 9.29
CA LEU A 415 -1.56 -22.89 10.40
C LEU A 415 -0.10 -23.26 10.64
N ALA A 416 0.69 -22.29 11.06
CA ALA A 416 2.04 -22.48 11.55
C ALA A 416 2.05 -23.11 12.96
N PRO A 417 3.20 -23.61 13.46
CA PRO A 417 3.27 -24.26 14.78
C PRO A 417 2.86 -23.39 15.98
N ASP A 418 2.93 -22.07 15.83
CA ASP A 418 2.48 -21.07 16.80
C ASP A 418 0.97 -20.74 16.68
N GLY A 419 0.25 -21.43 15.80
CA GLY A 419 -1.20 -21.28 15.61
C GLY A 419 -1.60 -20.07 14.78
N ARG A 420 -0.64 -19.38 14.15
CA ARG A 420 -0.89 -18.27 13.22
C ARG A 420 -1.09 -18.76 11.78
N PRO A 421 -1.68 -17.95 10.89
CA PRO A 421 -1.75 -18.29 9.47
C PRO A 421 -0.37 -18.56 8.85
N GLU A 422 -0.21 -19.71 8.19
CA GLU A 422 0.98 -20.00 7.38
C GLU A 422 0.69 -19.69 5.90
N ALA A 423 -0.40 -20.25 5.39
CA ALA A 423 -0.89 -20.00 4.04
C ALA A 423 -2.41 -20.24 4.00
N PHE A 424 -3.19 -19.30 3.46
CA PHE A 424 -4.63 -19.43 3.31
C PHE A 424 -5.11 -18.89 1.96
N GLU A 425 -6.11 -19.55 1.39
CA GLU A 425 -6.86 -19.07 0.22
C GLU A 425 -8.27 -18.65 0.68
N ILE A 426 -8.68 -17.45 0.30
CA ILE A 426 -10.04 -16.92 0.54
C ILE A 426 -10.91 -17.36 -0.64
N SER A 427 -11.97 -18.13 -0.35
CA SER A 427 -12.89 -18.63 -1.36
C SER A 427 -13.90 -17.54 -1.79
N ALA A 428 -13.49 -16.65 -2.70
CA ALA A 428 -14.33 -15.57 -3.24
C ALA A 428 -14.65 -15.69 -4.75
N GLY A 429 -14.27 -16.82 -5.36
CA GLY A 429 -14.23 -16.96 -6.83
C GLY A 429 -12.91 -16.44 -7.41
N PRO A 430 -12.69 -16.58 -8.73
CA PRO A 430 -11.53 -15.99 -9.39
C PRO A 430 -11.69 -14.47 -9.49
N PRO A 431 -10.61 -13.68 -9.32
CA PRO A 431 -9.24 -14.11 -8.96
C PRO A 431 -9.10 -14.54 -7.50
N LYS A 432 -8.17 -15.46 -7.20
CA LYS A 432 -7.99 -16.03 -5.86
C LYS A 432 -7.21 -15.08 -4.95
N LEU A 433 -7.76 -14.72 -3.80
CA LEU A 433 -7.01 -14.00 -2.78
C LEU A 433 -6.31 -15.00 -1.86
N THR A 434 -4.98 -14.89 -1.74
CA THR A 434 -4.16 -15.73 -0.86
C THR A 434 -3.40 -14.88 0.16
N ILE A 435 -3.22 -15.44 1.35
CA ILE A 435 -2.42 -14.89 2.44
C ILE A 435 -1.28 -15.87 2.66
N GLN A 436 -0.04 -15.37 2.71
CA GLN A 436 1.13 -16.21 2.94
C GLN A 436 2.07 -15.56 3.94
N ARG A 437 2.48 -16.33 4.94
CA ARG A 437 3.48 -15.90 5.92
C ARG A 437 4.83 -15.68 5.26
N ALA A 438 5.38 -14.49 5.46
CA ALA A 438 6.63 -14.05 4.84
C ALA A 438 7.76 -13.88 5.86
N TYR A 439 7.42 -13.53 7.11
CA TYR A 439 8.41 -13.32 8.16
C TYR A 439 7.84 -13.57 9.55
N VAL A 440 8.68 -14.11 10.43
CA VAL A 440 8.39 -14.25 11.86
C VAL A 440 9.64 -14.05 12.69
N ARG A 441 9.51 -13.35 13.81
CA ARG A 441 10.50 -13.29 14.89
C ARG A 441 9.81 -13.44 16.23
N GLY A 442 10.47 -14.14 17.16
CA GLY A 442 10.01 -14.29 18.54
C GLY A 442 9.10 -15.50 18.73
N LYS A 443 8.40 -15.53 19.86
CA LYS A 443 7.45 -16.59 20.24
C LYS A 443 6.25 -15.95 20.93
N LEU A 444 5.06 -16.50 20.70
CA LEU A 444 3.82 -16.11 21.37
C LEU A 444 3.70 -16.72 22.77
#